data_AF-A0A656JJT5-F1
#
_entry.id   AF-A0A656JJT5-F1
#
_cell.length_a   1.000
_cell.length_b   1.000
_cell.length_c   1.000
_cell.angle_alpha   90.00
_cell.angle_beta   90.00
_cell.angle_gamma   90.00
#
_symmetry.space_group_name_H-M   'P 1'
#
loop_
_entity.id
_entity.type
_entity.pdbx_description
1 polymer ?
#
loop_
_entity_poly.entity_id
_entity_poly.type
_entity_poly.pdbx_seq_one_letter_code
_entity_poly.pdbx_strand_id
1 'polypeptide(L)'
;PSEASIMAQALQQDFGVTVRWQEGLSRTTWENATMTAAVLQPQGIKRVVLVTQAWHMPRARWSFEQAGFTVVGAPVGFLGVDNARPFGGWLPESRVFTQSGVLLNEAAGLLVYPWIYRSG
;
A
#
# COMPACT_ATOMS: atom_id res chain seq x y z
N PRO A 1 -5.60 9.03 -18.50
CA PRO A 1 -5.30 7.71 -17.86
C PRO A 1 -5.47 7.87 -16.34
N SER A 2 -5.93 6.85 -15.62
CA SER A 2 -6.02 6.90 -14.15
C SER A 2 -4.64 6.61 -13.51
N GLU A 3 -4.43 7.02 -12.27
CA GLU A 3 -3.20 6.70 -11.51
C GLU A 3 -2.95 5.19 -11.47
N ALA A 4 -4.00 4.39 -11.23
CA ALA A 4 -3.93 2.93 -11.26
C ALA A 4 -3.45 2.37 -12.60
N SER A 5 -3.90 2.95 -13.73
CA SER A 5 -3.47 2.50 -15.06
C SER A 5 -1.99 2.81 -15.34
N ILE A 6 -1.49 3.94 -14.83
CA ILE A 6 -0.09 4.34 -14.97
C ILE A 6 0.80 3.42 -14.09
N MET A 7 0.38 3.16 -12.85
CA MET A 7 1.11 2.25 -11.95
C MET A 7 1.13 0.82 -12.49
N ALA A 8 0.03 0.33 -13.06
CA ALA A 8 -0.02 -0.99 -13.66
C ALA A 8 0.91 -1.11 -14.86
N GLN A 9 0.99 -0.06 -15.69
CA GLN A 9 1.92 -0.01 -16.80
C GLN A 9 3.38 -0.02 -16.32
N ALA A 10 3.73 0.78 -15.31
CA ALA A 10 5.07 0.81 -14.74
C ALA A 10 5.47 -0.55 -14.14
N LEU A 11 4.60 -1.20 -13.36
CA LEU A 11 4.85 -2.53 -12.80
C LEU A 11 5.13 -3.58 -13.89
N GLN A 12 4.41 -3.51 -15.00
CA GLN A 12 4.58 -4.43 -16.11
C GLN A 12 5.87 -4.15 -16.90
N GLN A 13 6.18 -2.89 -17.16
CA GLN A 13 7.33 -2.48 -17.97
C GLN A 13 8.65 -2.63 -17.22
N ASP A 14 8.68 -2.25 -15.94
CA ASP A 14 9.92 -2.15 -15.18
C ASP A 14 10.23 -3.43 -14.39
N PHE A 15 9.20 -4.18 -13.99
CA PHE A 15 9.33 -5.36 -13.12
C PHE A 15 8.71 -6.65 -13.69
N GLY A 16 8.09 -6.59 -14.88
CA GLY A 16 7.43 -7.75 -15.48
C GLY A 16 6.20 -8.25 -14.71
N VAL A 17 5.65 -7.45 -13.79
CA VAL A 17 4.53 -7.85 -12.93
C VAL A 17 3.21 -7.48 -13.59
N THR A 18 2.39 -8.49 -13.91
CA THR A 18 1.05 -8.27 -14.44
C THR A 18 0.05 -7.94 -13.34
N VAL A 19 -0.54 -6.75 -13.40
CA VAL A 19 -1.57 -6.32 -12.46
C VAL A 19 -2.90 -7.01 -12.76
N ARG A 20 -3.34 -7.84 -11.81
CA ARG A 20 -4.59 -8.62 -11.93
C ARG A 20 -5.86 -7.81 -11.64
N TRP A 21 -5.78 -6.80 -10.77
CA TRP A 21 -6.92 -5.96 -10.39
C TRP A 21 -6.52 -4.49 -10.39
N GLN A 22 -7.39 -3.65 -10.92
CA GLN A 22 -7.20 -2.20 -10.96
C GLN A 22 -8.49 -1.52 -10.48
N GLU A 23 -8.33 -0.55 -9.60
CA GLU A 23 -9.39 0.38 -9.17
C GLU A 23 -8.90 1.78 -9.52
N GLY A 24 -9.60 2.48 -10.41
CA GLY A 24 -9.13 3.76 -10.98
C GLY A 24 -10.15 4.88 -10.96
N LEU A 25 -11.24 4.73 -10.21
CA LEU A 25 -12.35 5.68 -10.11
C LEU A 25 -12.33 6.47 -8.79
N SER A 26 -11.69 5.95 -7.75
CA SER A 26 -11.62 6.64 -6.46
C SER A 26 -10.91 7.99 -6.52
N ARG A 27 -11.41 8.95 -5.76
CA ARG A 27 -10.85 10.30 -5.57
C ARG A 27 -10.41 10.54 -4.13
N THR A 28 -10.81 9.66 -3.22
CA THR A 28 -10.46 9.71 -1.80
C THR A 28 -9.99 8.34 -1.31
N THR A 29 -9.26 8.33 -0.19
CA THR A 29 -8.82 7.08 0.46
C THR A 29 -10.00 6.20 0.89
N TRP A 30 -11.14 6.82 1.26
CA TRP A 30 -12.36 6.09 1.62
C TRP A 30 -13.00 5.41 0.40
N GLU A 31 -13.14 6.15 -0.70
CA GLU A 31 -13.64 5.58 -1.96
C GLU A 31 -12.72 4.45 -2.44
N ASN A 32 -11.41 4.64 -2.34
CA ASN A 32 -10.43 3.62 -2.73
C ASN A 32 -10.65 2.32 -1.94
N ALA A 33 -10.81 2.42 -0.61
CA ALA A 33 -11.05 1.25 0.24
C ALA A 33 -12.36 0.53 -0.11
N THR A 34 -13.45 1.27 -0.25
CA THR A 34 -14.79 0.72 -0.52
C THR A 34 -14.92 0.14 -1.93
N MET A 35 -14.39 0.82 -2.95
CA MET A 35 -14.37 0.34 -4.33
C MET A 35 -13.42 -0.86 -4.49
N THR A 36 -12.27 -0.85 -3.81
CA THR A 36 -11.37 -2.03 -3.78
C THR A 36 -12.04 -3.23 -3.11
N ALA A 37 -12.79 -3.02 -2.02
CA ALA A 37 -13.58 -4.08 -1.39
C ALA A 37 -14.61 -4.70 -2.34
N ALA A 38 -15.32 -3.85 -3.11
CA ALA A 38 -16.29 -4.32 -4.09
C ALA A 38 -15.66 -5.20 -5.19
N VAL A 39 -14.38 -4.98 -5.53
CA VAL A 39 -13.64 -5.79 -6.51
C VAL A 39 -13.08 -7.08 -5.88
N LEU A 40 -12.45 -7.00 -4.70
CA LEU A 40 -11.65 -8.09 -4.14
C LEU A 40 -12.45 -9.07 -3.27
N GLN A 41 -13.44 -8.60 -2.51
CA GLN A 41 -14.17 -9.47 -1.58
C GLN A 41 -15.01 -10.56 -2.27
N PRO A 42 -15.67 -10.34 -3.43
CA PRO A 42 -16.34 -11.41 -4.17
C PRO A 42 -15.41 -12.54 -4.59
N GLN A 43 -14.10 -12.27 -4.66
CA GLN A 43 -13.06 -13.25 -4.98
C GLN A 43 -12.45 -13.91 -3.73
N GLY A 44 -13.02 -13.66 -2.54
CA GLY A 44 -12.56 -14.21 -1.27
C GLY A 44 -11.34 -13.50 -0.67
N ILE A 45 -10.87 -12.40 -1.27
CA ILE A 45 -9.69 -11.67 -0.81
C ILE A 45 -10.12 -10.65 0.26
N LYS A 46 -9.75 -10.92 1.51
CA LYS A 46 -10.06 -10.05 2.67
C LYS A 46 -8.84 -9.63 3.48
N ARG A 47 -7.65 -10.15 3.17
CA ARG A 47 -6.40 -9.74 3.82
C ARG A 47 -5.49 -9.12 2.78
N VAL A 48 -5.04 -7.89 3.05
CA VAL A 48 -4.27 -7.09 2.08
C VAL A 48 -3.03 -6.51 2.72
N VAL A 49 -1.97 -6.37 1.91
CA VAL A 49 -0.83 -5.52 2.23
C VAL A 49 -1.12 -4.13 1.67
N LEU A 50 -1.15 -3.12 2.53
CA LEU A 50 -1.44 -1.74 2.14
C LEU A 50 -0.14 -0.96 2.04
N VAL A 51 0.22 -0.57 0.81
CA VAL A 51 1.39 0.25 0.52
C VAL A 51 0.95 1.69 0.33
N THR A 52 1.44 2.60 1.16
CA THR A 52 1.23 4.05 1.03
C THR A 52 2.31 4.81 1.80
N GLN A 53 2.34 6.13 1.68
CA GLN A 53 3.27 6.97 2.46
C GLN A 53 3.01 6.80 3.97
N ALA A 54 4.08 6.78 4.78
CA ALA A 54 4.00 6.52 6.22
C ALA A 54 3.00 7.43 6.95
N TRP A 55 2.99 8.72 6.63
CA TRP A 55 2.05 9.69 7.21
C TRP A 55 0.59 9.49 6.76
N HIS A 56 0.34 8.82 5.65
CA HIS A 56 -1.00 8.45 5.20
C HIS A 56 -1.48 7.10 5.77
N MET A 57 -0.56 6.29 6.31
CA MET A 57 -0.86 4.92 6.75
C MET A 57 -2.01 4.83 7.77
N PRO A 58 -2.10 5.68 8.82
CA PRO A 58 -3.19 5.57 9.78
C PRO A 58 -4.57 5.75 9.14
N ARG A 59 -4.71 6.80 8.31
CA ARG A 59 -5.96 7.07 7.58
C ARG A 59 -6.29 5.94 6.61
N ALA A 60 -5.31 5.50 5.83
CA ALA A 60 -5.51 4.47 4.82
C ALA A 60 -5.85 3.11 5.46
N ARG A 61 -5.12 2.71 6.49
CA ARG A 61 -5.41 1.50 7.26
C ARG A 61 -6.83 1.52 7.80
N TRP A 62 -7.21 2.62 8.47
CA TRP A 62 -8.55 2.75 9.03
C TRP A 62 -9.62 2.62 7.95
N SER A 63 -9.49 3.31 6.82
CA SER A 63 -10.46 3.20 5.71
C SER A 63 -10.60 1.77 5.18
N PHE A 64 -9.49 1.05 5.01
CA PHE A 64 -9.51 -0.34 4.51
C PHE A 64 -10.05 -1.32 5.56
N GLU A 65 -9.76 -1.14 6.83
CA GLU A 65 -10.36 -1.93 7.91
C GLU A 65 -11.88 -1.71 7.98
N GLN A 66 -12.35 -0.46 7.86
CA GLN A 66 -13.79 -0.16 7.78
C GLN A 66 -14.46 -0.79 6.54
N ALA A 67 -13.72 -0.92 5.43
CA ALA A 67 -14.20 -1.61 4.24
C ALA A 67 -14.20 -3.15 4.38
N GLY A 68 -13.80 -3.70 5.53
CA GLY A 68 -13.85 -5.14 5.83
C GLY A 68 -12.57 -5.90 5.52
N PHE A 69 -11.44 -5.22 5.33
CA PHE A 69 -10.14 -5.87 5.16
C PHE A 69 -9.40 -6.07 6.49
N THR A 70 -8.67 -7.18 6.58
CA THR A 70 -7.54 -7.32 7.50
C THR A 70 -6.31 -6.69 6.86
N VAL A 71 -5.83 -5.59 7.42
CA VAL A 71 -4.74 -4.80 6.82
C VAL A 71 -3.39 -5.10 7.45
N VAL A 72 -2.41 -5.40 6.61
CA VAL A 72 -0.98 -5.40 6.94
C VAL A 72 -0.36 -4.15 6.31
N GLY A 73 0.13 -3.20 7.10
CA GLY A 73 0.72 -1.97 6.57
C GLY A 73 2.14 -2.20 6.07
N ALA A 74 2.48 -1.64 4.91
CA ALA A 74 3.82 -1.58 4.35
C ALA A 74 4.12 -0.13 3.95
N PRO A 75 4.43 0.76 4.91
CA PRO A 75 4.56 2.18 4.66
C PRO A 75 5.87 2.50 3.95
N VAL A 76 5.84 3.45 3.01
CA VAL A 76 7.02 3.98 2.32
C VAL A 76 7.32 5.41 2.79
N GLY A 77 8.57 5.87 2.65
CA GLY A 77 8.95 7.26 2.94
C GLY A 77 9.23 7.57 4.42
N PHE A 78 9.70 6.60 5.20
CA PHE A 78 10.25 6.88 6.54
C PHE A 78 11.58 7.64 6.42
N LEU A 79 11.56 8.94 6.68
CA LEU A 79 12.76 9.72 7.00
C LEU A 79 12.48 10.52 8.28
N GLY A 80 13.13 10.11 9.38
CA GLY A 80 13.26 10.87 10.64
C GLY A 80 12.29 10.50 11.77
N VAL A 81 12.61 9.46 12.54
CA VAL A 81 12.97 9.46 13.99
C VAL A 81 12.85 8.05 14.59
N ASP A 82 13.69 7.77 15.60
CA ASP A 82 14.00 6.46 16.16
C ASP A 82 12.83 5.62 16.69
N ASN A 83 13.03 4.31 16.58
CA ASN A 83 12.20 3.22 17.08
C ASN A 83 11.98 3.28 18.61
N ALA A 84 10.73 3.29 19.06
CA ALA A 84 10.28 2.46 20.19
C ALA A 84 8.75 2.48 20.34
N ARG A 85 8.08 1.39 19.97
CA ARG A 85 7.17 0.59 20.83
C ARG A 85 6.30 -0.37 19.99
N PRO A 86 6.18 -1.65 20.39
CA PRO A 86 5.15 -2.54 19.85
C PRO A 86 3.80 -2.20 20.50
N PHE A 87 2.74 -2.23 19.68
CA PHE A 87 1.32 -2.02 20.03
C PHE A 87 0.92 -0.59 20.44
N GLY A 88 0.18 0.08 19.54
CA GLY A 88 -0.82 1.09 19.94
C GLY A 88 -0.34 2.54 20.10
N GLY A 89 0.67 2.98 19.37
CA GLY A 89 1.07 4.40 19.34
C GLY A 89 0.09 5.27 18.55
N TRP A 90 -0.99 5.73 19.20
CA TRP A 90 -1.76 6.87 18.72
C TRP A 90 -0.84 8.11 18.76
N LEU A 91 -0.35 8.51 17.58
CA LEU A 91 0.45 9.70 17.19
C LEU A 91 0.40 10.90 18.15
N PRO A 92 1.48 11.69 18.34
CA PRO A 92 1.92 12.60 17.25
C PRO A 92 3.39 13.10 17.28
N GLU A 93 3.93 13.50 16.13
CA GLU A 93 4.63 14.79 16.07
C GLU A 93 4.71 15.34 14.64
N SER A 94 4.35 16.62 14.53
CA SER A 94 4.35 17.43 13.33
C SER A 94 5.74 18.01 13.07
N ARG A 95 6.36 17.71 11.93
CA ARG A 95 7.04 18.66 11.00
C ARG A 95 8.02 17.95 10.06
N VAL A 96 8.10 18.53 8.85
CA VAL A 96 9.12 18.41 7.80
C VAL A 96 8.88 17.39 6.67
N PHE A 97 8.16 17.90 5.66
CA PHE A 97 8.51 17.95 4.22
C PHE A 97 9.08 16.73 3.47
N THR A 98 8.22 16.24 2.56
CA THR A 98 8.45 15.98 1.12
C THR A 98 9.83 15.50 0.65
N GLN A 99 9.91 14.20 0.37
CA GLN A 99 10.60 13.65 -0.82
C GLN A 99 9.82 12.41 -1.31
N SER A 100 8.82 12.65 -2.17
CA SER A 100 8.08 11.60 -2.87
C SER A 100 8.92 11.08 -4.05
N GLY A 101 9.12 9.76 -4.16
CA GLY A 101 9.37 9.14 -5.47
C GLY A 101 10.50 8.11 -5.58
N VAL A 102 11.64 8.27 -4.90
CA VAL A 102 12.83 7.46 -5.26
C VAL A 102 12.82 6.04 -4.67
N LEU A 103 12.06 5.78 -3.59
CA LEU A 103 12.14 4.53 -2.81
C LEU A 103 11.06 3.47 -3.11
N LEU A 104 10.08 3.75 -3.97
CA LEU A 104 9.25 2.69 -4.56
C LEU A 104 10.09 1.77 -5.49
N ASN A 105 11.31 2.20 -5.88
CA ASN A 105 12.15 1.54 -6.87
C ASN A 105 13.06 0.40 -6.36
N GLU A 106 13.46 0.34 -5.08
CA GLU A 106 14.40 -0.71 -4.60
C GLU A 106 13.78 -1.70 -3.59
N ALA A 107 12.82 -1.27 -2.76
CA ALA A 107 12.29 -2.10 -1.66
C ALA A 107 11.19 -3.10 -2.09
N ALA A 108 10.41 -2.80 -3.12
CA ALA A 108 9.48 -3.77 -3.72
C ALA A 108 10.23 -4.98 -4.34
N GLY A 109 11.47 -4.77 -4.80
CA GLY A 109 12.35 -5.81 -5.33
C GLY A 109 12.82 -6.84 -4.28
N LEU A 110 12.88 -6.47 -2.99
CA LEU A 110 13.41 -7.35 -1.92
C LEU A 110 12.33 -8.10 -1.13
N LEU A 111 11.07 -7.64 -1.12
CA LEU A 111 9.99 -8.30 -0.37
C LEU A 111 9.22 -9.38 -1.17
N VAL A 112 9.24 -9.32 -2.51
CA VAL A 112 8.69 -10.38 -3.36
C VAL A 112 9.66 -11.56 -3.52
N TYR A 113 10.97 -11.29 -3.42
CA TYR A 113 12.04 -12.27 -3.67
C TYR A 113 11.97 -13.55 -2.81
N PRO A 114 11.67 -13.50 -1.49
CA PRO A 114 11.60 -14.70 -0.66
C PRO A 114 10.30 -15.52 -0.82
N TRP A 115 9.24 -14.94 -1.41
CA TRP A 115 7.93 -15.60 -1.50
C TRP A 115 7.75 -16.42 -2.79
N ILE A 116 8.50 -16.10 -3.85
CA ILE A 116 8.50 -16.86 -5.12
C ILE A 116 9.42 -18.09 -5.05
N TYR A 117 10.52 -18.04 -4.30
CA TYR A 117 11.54 -19.11 -4.27
C TYR A 117 11.44 -20.12 -3.11
N ARG A 118 10.37 -20.08 -2.29
CA ARG A 118 10.13 -21.08 -1.21
C ARG A 118 9.20 -22.24 -1.62
N SER A 119 9.13 -22.53 -2.92
CA SER A 119 8.54 -23.75 -3.45
C SER A 119 9.66 -24.69 -3.89
N GLY A 120 10.29 -25.34 -2.92
CA GLY A 120 11.22 -26.46 -3.08
C GLY A 120 10.92 -27.46 -1.98
#